data_AF-A0A3N5QNM8-F1
#
_entry.id   AF-A0A3N5QNM8-F1
#
_cell.length_a   1.000
_cell.length_b   1.000
_cell.length_c   1.000
_cell.angle_alpha   90.00
_cell.angle_beta   90.00
_cell.angle_gamma   90.00
#
_symmetry.space_group_name_H-M   'P 1'
#
loop_
_entity.id
_entity.type
_entity.pdbx_description
1 polymer ?
#
loop_
_entity_poly.entity_id
_entity_poly.type
_entity_poly.pdbx_seq_one_letter_code
_entity_poly.pdbx_strand_id
1 'polypeptide(L)'
;YMRKKEDISLNAALIGFGNNSVSLIAGITIFSTVFALSSVDAMSQVSQSGPANTGLTFIYLPLLFSKISSSEIINIFFASIFFLALFFAAITSLISMVEMATRTLIDFGLVRRRAIVIVASLGFIMGVPSALDMSFLLNQDWVWGVGLILSGAFISFSIIRFGVDKFRTEIINGYGSDVKIGKWYNYVISILVPIQVIVLILWWLISSVSWDAEWWNPFHIENAGTAIAQWALVLLIFILLNKKMSERIFRNGEEL
;
A
#
# COMPACT_ATOMS: atom_id res chain seq x y z
N TYR A 1 14.36 -11.59 8.57
CA TYR A 1 14.62 -10.67 9.69
C TYR A 1 13.98 -11.15 10.99
N MET A 2 12.80 -11.77 10.94
CA MET A 2 12.26 -12.49 12.09
C MET A 2 13.12 -13.69 12.50
N ARG A 3 13.10 -14.02 13.79
CA ARG A 3 13.73 -15.24 14.31
C ARG A 3 12.89 -16.46 13.88
N LYS A 4 13.53 -17.61 13.69
CA LYS A 4 12.84 -18.87 13.31
C LYS A 4 11.76 -19.33 14.30
N LYS A 5 11.74 -18.79 15.51
CA LYS A 5 10.80 -19.15 16.59
C LYS A 5 9.73 -18.09 16.87
N GLU A 6 9.71 -17.00 16.10
CA GLU A 6 8.70 -15.95 16.29
C GLU A 6 7.39 -16.36 15.64
N ASP A 7 6.30 -16.17 16.39
CA ASP A 7 4.96 -16.44 15.90
C ASP A 7 4.57 -15.45 14.79
N ILE A 8 4.34 -15.95 13.58
CA ILE A 8 3.91 -15.15 12.44
C ILE A 8 2.44 -14.72 12.57
N SER A 9 1.57 -15.63 13.01
CA SER A 9 0.12 -15.44 13.14
C SER A 9 -0.24 -14.34 14.14
N LEU A 10 0.33 -14.41 15.34
CA LEU A 10 0.10 -13.44 16.41
C LEU A 10 0.65 -12.07 16.02
N ASN A 11 1.88 -12.02 15.49
CA ASN A 11 2.48 -10.75 15.06
C ASN A 11 1.68 -10.12 13.92
N ALA A 12 1.26 -10.90 12.92
CA ALA A 12 0.44 -10.39 11.83
C ALA A 12 -0.92 -9.86 12.34
N ALA A 13 -1.56 -10.58 13.27
CA ALA A 13 -2.81 -10.16 13.88
C ALA A 13 -2.65 -8.86 14.69
N LEU A 14 -1.59 -8.73 15.49
CA LEU A 14 -1.30 -7.54 16.28
C LEU A 14 -1.00 -6.32 15.40
N ILE A 15 -0.22 -6.49 14.33
CA ILE A 15 0.08 -5.42 13.37
C ILE A 15 -1.22 -4.98 12.68
N GLY A 16 -2.01 -5.92 12.18
CA GLY A 16 -3.27 -5.62 11.50
C GLY A 16 -4.28 -4.95 12.43
N PHE A 17 -4.46 -5.46 13.65
CA PHE A 17 -5.36 -4.88 14.64
C PHE A 17 -4.89 -3.50 15.09
N GLY A 18 -3.59 -3.33 15.36
CA GLY A 18 -3.00 -2.05 15.76
C GLY A 18 -3.19 -0.98 14.69
N ASN A 19 -2.86 -1.29 13.43
CA ASN A 19 -3.03 -0.36 12.32
C ASN A 19 -4.49 0.06 12.13
N ASN A 20 -5.43 -0.89 12.12
CA ASN A 20 -6.85 -0.58 11.94
C ASN A 20 -7.44 0.18 13.14
N SER A 21 -7.02 -0.13 14.36
CA SER A 21 -7.48 0.58 15.56
C SER A 21 -7.04 2.04 15.54
N VAL A 22 -5.78 2.31 15.22
CA VAL A 22 -5.26 3.68 15.10
C VAL A 22 -5.96 4.42 13.97
N SER A 23 -6.15 3.79 12.80
CA SER A 23 -6.90 4.37 11.68
C SER A 23 -8.34 4.71 12.03
N LEU A 24 -9.03 3.84 12.79
CA LEU A 24 -10.40 4.08 13.24
C LEU A 24 -10.47 5.26 14.22
N ILE A 25 -9.57 5.31 15.20
CA ILE A 25 -9.49 6.41 16.17
C ILE A 25 -9.18 7.74 15.46
N ALA A 26 -8.22 7.74 14.53
CA ALA A 26 -7.88 8.90 13.72
C ALA A 26 -9.08 9.36 12.87
N GLY A 27 -9.77 8.42 12.21
CA GLY A 27 -10.98 8.68 11.46
C GLY A 27 -12.04 9.35 12.34
N ILE A 28 -12.44 8.72 13.45
CA ILE A 28 -13.43 9.27 14.39
C ILE A 28 -13.03 10.68 14.84
N THR A 29 -11.76 10.88 15.21
CA THR A 29 -11.26 12.18 15.68
C THR A 29 -11.38 13.25 14.61
N ILE A 30 -10.92 12.96 13.39
CA ILE A 30 -10.98 13.89 12.26
C ILE A 30 -12.44 14.22 11.91
N PHE A 31 -13.29 13.21 11.72
CA PHE A 31 -14.69 13.41 11.39
C PHE A 31 -15.40 14.21 12.49
N SER A 32 -15.30 13.82 13.76
CA SER A 32 -15.93 14.55 14.87
C SER A 32 -15.49 16.00 14.94
N THR A 33 -14.20 16.27 14.69
CA THR A 33 -13.68 17.64 14.78
C THR A 33 -14.10 18.49 13.59
N VAL A 34 -14.17 17.92 12.37
CA VAL A 34 -14.69 18.62 11.19
C VAL A 34 -16.16 18.96 11.37
N PHE A 35 -16.99 18.01 11.82
CA PHE A 35 -18.42 18.24 12.06
C PHE A 35 -18.68 19.25 13.19
N ALA A 36 -17.82 19.29 14.21
CA ALA A 36 -17.96 20.26 15.30
C ALA A 36 -17.61 21.71 14.88
N LEU A 37 -16.73 21.89 13.89
CA LEU A 37 -16.20 23.20 13.48
C LEU A 37 -16.76 23.71 12.14
N SER A 38 -17.51 22.89 11.40
CA SER A 38 -18.21 23.32 10.19
C SER A 38 -19.54 24.01 10.53
N SER A 39 -19.81 25.17 9.94
CA SER A 39 -21.02 25.94 10.24
C SER A 39 -22.25 25.58 9.41
N VAL A 40 -22.11 25.02 8.20
CA VAL A 40 -23.27 24.67 7.33
C VAL A 40 -23.06 23.42 6.46
N ASP A 41 -21.83 22.97 6.22
CA ASP A 41 -21.54 22.03 5.12
C ASP A 41 -20.39 21.03 5.40
N ALA A 42 -20.29 20.48 6.61
CA ALA A 42 -19.24 19.48 6.94
C ALA A 42 -19.22 18.32 5.96
N MET A 43 -20.38 17.82 5.56
CA MET A 43 -20.46 16.64 4.71
C MET A 43 -19.89 16.91 3.31
N SER A 44 -20.19 18.06 2.69
CA SER A 44 -19.63 18.40 1.39
C SER A 44 -18.12 18.68 1.46
N GLN A 45 -17.63 19.20 2.59
CA GLN A 45 -16.20 19.37 2.84
C GLN A 45 -15.46 18.04 3.00
N VAL A 46 -16.04 17.09 3.73
CA VAL A 46 -15.36 15.81 4.01
C VAL A 46 -15.50 14.82 2.84
N SER A 47 -16.56 14.94 2.04
CA SER A 47 -16.76 14.12 0.83
C SER A 47 -15.92 14.57 -0.36
N GLN A 48 -15.26 15.72 -0.28
CA GLN A 48 -14.32 16.16 -1.31
C GLN A 48 -12.90 15.68 -0.97
N SER A 49 -12.46 14.61 -1.65
CA SER A 49 -11.10 14.09 -1.48
C SER A 49 -10.01 15.10 -1.88
N GLY A 50 -10.36 16.16 -2.62
CA GLY A 50 -9.42 17.11 -3.21
C GLY A 50 -8.48 16.46 -4.24
N PRO A 51 -7.55 17.21 -4.83
CA PRO A 51 -6.52 16.64 -5.70
C PRO A 51 -5.71 15.57 -4.95
N ALA A 52 -5.46 14.43 -5.59
CA ALA A 52 -4.66 13.31 -5.05
C ALA A 52 -5.12 12.76 -3.69
N ASN A 53 -6.42 12.82 -3.39
CA ASN A 53 -6.98 12.39 -2.11
C ASN A 53 -6.36 13.10 -0.88
N THR A 54 -5.75 14.27 -1.09
CA THR A 54 -5.00 15.02 -0.06
C THR A 54 -5.80 16.15 0.60
N GLY A 55 -7.00 16.45 0.09
CA GLY A 55 -7.80 17.59 0.50
C GLY A 55 -8.12 17.61 1.99
N LEU A 56 -8.51 16.46 2.56
CA LEU A 56 -8.77 16.34 4.00
C LEU A 56 -7.57 16.77 4.83
N THR A 57 -6.40 16.21 4.52
CA THR A 57 -5.20 16.37 5.34
C THR A 57 -4.55 17.74 5.17
N PHE A 58 -4.53 18.30 3.96
CA PHE A 58 -3.75 19.49 3.65
C PHE A 58 -4.58 20.74 3.36
N ILE A 59 -5.91 20.63 3.25
CA ILE A 59 -6.80 21.78 3.10
C ILE A 59 -7.68 21.91 4.34
N TYR A 60 -8.45 20.87 4.66
CA TYR A 60 -9.48 20.95 5.69
C TYR A 60 -8.90 20.90 7.10
N LEU A 61 -7.92 20.03 7.39
CA LEU A 61 -7.29 19.98 8.71
C LEU A 61 -6.54 21.27 9.08
N PRO A 62 -5.74 21.91 8.20
CA PRO A 62 -5.17 23.23 8.49
C PRO A 62 -6.22 24.30 8.77
N LEU A 63 -7.29 24.35 7.96
CA LEU A 63 -8.40 25.27 8.18
C LEU A 63 -9.07 25.02 9.53
N LEU A 64 -9.21 23.76 9.91
CA LEU A 64 -9.77 23.34 11.19
C LEU A 64 -8.87 23.79 12.35
N PHE A 65 -7.56 23.54 12.28
CA PHE A 65 -6.60 23.99 13.31
C PHE A 65 -6.65 25.50 13.52
N SER A 66 -6.87 26.29 12.45
CA SER A 66 -7.00 27.75 12.55
C SER A 66 -8.22 28.23 13.34
N LYS A 67 -9.20 27.35 13.60
CA LYS A 67 -10.46 27.66 14.28
C LYS A 67 -10.61 27.05 15.67
N ILE A 68 -9.62 26.29 16.16
CA ILE A 68 -9.71 25.58 17.44
C ILE A 68 -9.79 26.55 18.63
N SER A 69 -9.04 27.64 18.59
CA SER A 69 -9.00 28.64 19.66
C SER A 69 -8.87 30.06 19.09
N SER A 70 -9.28 31.05 19.88
CA SER A 70 -9.01 32.47 19.60
C SER A 70 -7.52 32.82 19.72
N SER A 71 -6.71 31.94 20.32
CA SER A 71 -5.26 32.11 20.45
C SER A 71 -4.51 31.44 19.29
N GLU A 72 -3.85 32.25 18.46
CA GLU A 72 -3.04 31.78 17.32
C GLU A 72 -1.93 30.81 17.74
N ILE A 73 -1.30 31.04 18.90
CA ILE A 73 -0.22 30.19 19.43
C ILE A 73 -0.71 28.75 19.66
N ILE A 74 -1.94 28.60 20.19
CA ILE A 74 -2.53 27.29 20.46
C ILE A 74 -2.80 26.56 19.14
N ASN A 75 -3.34 27.27 18.15
CA ASN A 75 -3.65 26.71 16.83
C ASN A 75 -2.39 26.22 16.10
N ILE A 76 -1.32 27.01 16.11
CA ILE A 76 -0.03 26.65 15.51
C ILE A 76 0.58 25.44 16.22
N PHE A 77 0.50 25.39 17.56
CA PHE A 77 1.04 24.28 18.34
C PHE A 77 0.39 22.94 17.95
N PHE A 78 -0.95 22.88 17.91
CA PHE A 78 -1.66 21.66 17.53
C PHE A 78 -1.44 21.27 16.08
N ALA A 79 -1.44 22.24 15.15
CA ALA A 79 -1.12 21.98 13.75
C ALA A 79 0.30 21.40 13.60
N SER A 80 1.29 21.98 14.30
CA SER A 80 2.69 21.55 14.23
C SER A 80 2.88 20.12 14.73
N ILE A 81 2.28 19.77 15.87
CA ILE A 81 2.34 18.41 16.41
C ILE A 81 1.65 17.42 15.48
N PHE A 82 0.49 17.80 14.91
CA PHE A 82 -0.23 16.95 13.97
C PHE A 82 0.61 16.64 12.73
N PHE A 83 1.17 17.66 12.07
CA PHE A 83 1.99 17.44 10.88
C PHE A 83 3.33 16.76 11.19
N LEU A 84 3.89 16.97 12.38
CA LEU A 84 5.05 16.21 12.83
C LEU A 84 4.71 14.73 13.03
N ALA A 85 3.55 14.42 13.61
CA ALA A 85 3.06 13.05 13.74
C ALA A 85 2.81 12.40 12.37
N LEU A 86 2.19 13.14 11.44
CA LEU A 86 1.97 12.70 10.06
C LEU A 86 3.30 12.40 9.34
N PHE A 87 4.31 13.24 9.53
CA PHE A 87 5.65 13.05 8.99
C PHE A 87 6.31 11.76 9.50
N PHE A 88 6.26 11.50 10.81
CA PHE A 88 6.78 10.25 11.37
C PHE A 88 6.00 9.03 10.86
N ALA A 89 4.68 9.12 10.75
CA ALA A 89 3.85 8.05 10.18
C ALA A 89 4.28 7.73 8.73
N ALA A 90 4.43 8.74 7.88
CA ALA A 90 4.88 8.56 6.50
C ALA A 90 6.31 7.99 6.41
N ILE A 91 7.25 8.48 7.23
CA ILE A 91 8.63 7.99 7.23
C ILE A 91 8.72 6.53 7.65
N THR A 92 8.01 6.11 8.69
CA THR A 92 8.07 4.71 9.15
C THR A 92 7.55 3.73 8.09
N SER A 93 6.51 4.10 7.34
CA SER A 93 6.05 3.33 6.17
C SER A 93 7.08 3.32 5.04
N LEU A 94 7.70 4.47 4.74
CA LEU A 94 8.72 4.57 3.70
C LEU A 94 9.94 3.68 4.00
N ILE A 95 10.42 3.67 5.25
CA ILE A 95 11.54 2.81 5.68
C ILE A 95 11.21 1.34 5.40
N SER A 96 9.98 0.90 5.70
CA SER A 96 9.54 -0.48 5.49
C SER A 96 9.52 -0.85 4.00
N MET A 97 9.04 0.06 3.14
CA MET A 97 9.04 -0.13 1.68
C MET A 97 10.44 -0.16 1.08
N VAL A 98 11.33 0.73 1.53
CA VAL A 98 12.74 0.76 1.09
C VAL A 98 13.47 -0.50 1.51
N GLU A 99 13.27 -1.00 2.73
CA GLU A 99 13.89 -2.25 3.20
C GLU A 99 13.34 -3.45 2.42
N MET A 100 12.05 -3.50 2.10
CA MET A 100 11.47 -4.55 1.24
C MET A 100 12.15 -4.60 -0.13
N ALA A 101 12.23 -3.46 -0.84
CA ALA A 101 12.88 -3.40 -2.15
C ALA A 101 14.39 -3.69 -2.07
N THR A 102 15.06 -3.21 -1.01
CA THR A 102 16.47 -3.49 -0.74
C THR A 102 16.68 -4.99 -0.56
N ARG A 103 15.81 -5.66 0.20
CA ARG A 103 15.90 -7.10 0.46
C ARG A 103 15.81 -7.90 -0.83
N THR A 104 14.89 -7.54 -1.72
CA THR A 104 14.79 -8.18 -3.04
C THR A 104 16.09 -8.09 -3.83
N LEU A 105 16.80 -6.95 -3.82
CA LEU A 105 18.12 -6.84 -4.47
C LEU A 105 19.21 -7.66 -3.77
N ILE A 106 19.17 -7.76 -2.45
CA ILE A 106 20.10 -8.60 -1.68
C ILE A 106 19.91 -10.08 -2.03
N ASP A 107 18.66 -10.54 -2.16
CA ASP A 107 18.36 -11.92 -2.55
C ASP A 107 18.85 -12.23 -3.98
N PHE A 108 18.97 -11.20 -4.85
CA PHE A 108 19.65 -11.30 -6.15
C PHE A 108 21.20 -11.30 -6.08
N GLY A 109 21.79 -11.23 -4.89
CA GLY A 109 23.23 -11.29 -4.64
C GLY A 109 23.92 -9.93 -4.52
N LEU A 110 23.19 -8.82 -4.41
CA LEU A 110 23.82 -7.52 -4.15
C LEU A 110 24.19 -7.36 -2.66
N VAL A 111 25.34 -6.73 -2.40
CA VAL A 111 25.73 -6.36 -1.04
C VAL A 111 24.79 -5.28 -0.50
N ARG A 112 24.33 -5.42 0.76
CA ARG A 112 23.34 -4.54 1.41
C ARG A 112 23.61 -3.05 1.20
N ARG A 113 24.84 -2.58 1.41
CA ARG A 113 25.20 -1.16 1.24
C ARG A 113 24.92 -0.65 -0.17
N ARG A 114 25.20 -1.45 -1.19
CA ARG A 114 24.93 -1.09 -2.59
C ARG A 114 23.43 -1.14 -2.88
N ALA A 115 22.74 -2.18 -2.40
CA ALA A 115 21.29 -2.31 -2.57
C ALA A 115 20.52 -1.10 -2.00
N ILE A 116 20.85 -0.65 -0.77
CA ILE A 116 20.22 0.51 -0.14
C ILE A 116 20.44 1.78 -0.97
N VAL A 117 21.68 2.05 -1.39
CA VAL A 117 21.99 3.25 -2.18
C VAL A 117 21.25 3.24 -3.51
N ILE A 118 21.16 2.09 -4.17
CA ILE A 118 20.42 1.94 -5.43
C ILE A 118 18.93 2.20 -5.22
N VAL A 119 18.30 1.54 -4.24
CA VAL A 119 16.86 1.71 -3.97
C VAL A 119 16.52 3.14 -3.56
N ALA A 120 17.32 3.75 -2.67
CA ALA A 120 17.09 5.12 -2.23
C ALA A 120 17.28 6.13 -3.37
N SER A 121 18.32 5.97 -4.19
CA SER A 121 18.58 6.88 -5.31
C SER A 121 17.53 6.75 -6.41
N LEU A 122 17.16 5.52 -6.76
CA LEU A 122 16.09 5.27 -7.75
C LEU A 122 14.74 5.77 -7.22
N GLY A 123 14.40 5.48 -5.97
CA GLY A 123 13.17 5.97 -5.34
C GLY A 123 13.10 7.50 -5.33
N PHE A 124 14.21 8.18 -5.02
CA PHE A 124 14.27 9.64 -5.10
C PHE A 124 14.08 10.14 -6.53
N ILE A 125 14.85 9.63 -7.49
CA ILE A 125 14.78 10.06 -8.90
C ILE A 125 13.39 9.81 -9.49
N MET A 126 12.81 8.64 -9.24
CA MET A 126 11.47 8.29 -9.72
C MET A 126 10.35 9.06 -8.98
N GLY A 127 10.63 9.58 -7.77
CA GLY A 127 9.71 10.43 -7.02
C GLY A 127 9.74 11.90 -7.44
N VAL A 128 10.80 12.38 -8.11
CA VAL A 128 10.91 13.78 -8.56
C VAL A 128 9.73 14.20 -9.45
N PRO A 129 9.31 13.42 -10.48
CA PRO A 129 8.16 13.80 -11.30
C PRO A 129 6.87 13.95 -10.47
N SER A 130 6.62 13.07 -9.50
CA SER A 130 5.47 13.17 -8.60
C SER A 130 5.51 14.41 -7.69
N ALA A 131 6.70 14.92 -7.37
CA ALA A 131 6.86 16.14 -6.59
C ALA A 131 6.69 17.42 -7.44
N LEU A 132 6.92 17.34 -8.75
CA LEU A 132 6.84 18.47 -9.67
C LEU A 132 5.47 18.59 -10.35
N ASP A 133 4.80 17.46 -10.59
CA ASP A 133 3.51 17.40 -11.29
C ASP A 133 2.49 16.56 -10.52
N MET A 134 1.42 17.22 -10.06
CA MET A 134 0.32 16.59 -9.35
C MET A 134 -0.42 15.57 -10.22
N SER A 135 -0.53 15.79 -11.53
CA SER A 135 -1.14 14.84 -12.46
C SER A 135 -0.32 13.56 -12.57
N PHE A 136 1.01 13.68 -12.54
CA PHE A 136 1.88 12.49 -12.50
C PHE A 136 1.72 11.72 -11.18
N LEU A 137 1.67 12.42 -10.04
CA LEU A 137 1.41 11.79 -8.74
C LEU A 137 0.06 11.04 -8.74
N LEU A 138 -1.00 11.68 -9.23
CA LEU A 138 -2.33 11.10 -9.37
C LEU A 138 -2.31 9.81 -10.20
N ASN A 139 -1.68 9.87 -11.37
CA ASN A 139 -1.57 8.70 -12.25
C ASN A 139 -0.82 7.54 -11.56
N GLN A 140 0.31 7.82 -10.90
CA GLN A 140 1.07 6.76 -10.22
C GLN A 140 0.34 6.19 -9.01
N ASP A 141 -0.31 7.03 -8.20
CA ASP A 141 -1.13 6.57 -7.07
C ASP A 141 -2.31 5.71 -7.54
N TRP A 142 -2.99 6.13 -8.59
CA TRP A 142 -4.08 5.39 -9.21
C TRP A 142 -3.63 4.02 -9.74
N VAL A 143 -2.62 4.00 -10.61
CA VAL A 143 -2.14 2.78 -11.29
C VAL A 143 -1.60 1.76 -10.29
N TRP A 144 -0.79 2.20 -9.33
CA TRP A 144 -0.15 1.29 -8.38
C TRP A 144 -1.03 0.97 -7.17
N GLY A 145 -1.96 1.87 -6.81
CA GLY A 145 -3.00 1.61 -5.82
C GLY A 145 -3.90 0.46 -6.23
N VAL A 146 -4.42 0.47 -7.48
CA VAL A 146 -5.20 -0.66 -8.02
C VAL A 146 -4.30 -1.90 -8.21
N GLY A 147 -3.01 -1.70 -8.53
CA GLY A 147 -2.02 -2.78 -8.63
C GLY A 147 -1.85 -3.61 -7.36
N LEU A 148 -2.21 -3.08 -6.18
CA LEU A 148 -2.21 -3.85 -4.92
C LEU A 148 -3.21 -5.03 -4.97
N ILE A 149 -4.32 -4.90 -5.70
CA ILE A 149 -5.28 -5.99 -5.89
C ILE A 149 -4.61 -7.13 -6.67
N LEU A 150 -3.83 -6.80 -7.72
CA LEU A 150 -3.06 -7.79 -8.49
C LEU A 150 -1.98 -8.45 -7.63
N SER A 151 -1.30 -7.69 -6.77
CA SER A 151 -0.33 -8.26 -5.81
C SER A 151 -1.00 -9.30 -4.90
N GLY A 152 -2.17 -8.96 -4.33
CA GLY A 152 -2.97 -9.91 -3.54
C GLY A 152 -3.37 -11.16 -4.33
N ALA A 153 -3.73 -10.98 -5.61
CA ALA A 153 -4.03 -12.09 -6.52
C ALA A 153 -2.82 -13.01 -6.74
N PHE A 154 -1.63 -12.45 -7.00
CA PHE A 154 -0.41 -13.23 -7.18
C PHE A 154 0.00 -13.99 -5.91
N ILE A 155 -0.16 -13.38 -4.74
CA ILE A 155 0.10 -14.04 -3.45
C ILE A 155 -0.86 -15.22 -3.25
N SER A 156 -2.17 -14.99 -3.42
CA SER A 156 -3.19 -16.04 -3.30
C SER A 156 -2.93 -17.19 -4.29
N PHE A 157 -2.69 -16.87 -5.56
CA PHE A 157 -2.36 -17.84 -6.60
C PHE A 157 -1.11 -18.67 -6.25
N SER A 158 -0.06 -18.01 -5.77
CA SER A 158 1.20 -18.69 -5.38
C SER A 158 0.98 -19.66 -4.21
N ILE A 159 0.20 -19.26 -3.21
CA ILE A 159 -0.13 -20.12 -2.05
C ILE A 159 -1.01 -21.30 -2.49
N ILE A 160 -1.98 -21.07 -3.39
CA ILE A 160 -2.81 -22.15 -3.95
C ILE A 160 -1.94 -23.16 -4.70
N ARG A 161 -0.98 -22.68 -5.50
CA ARG A 161 -0.06 -23.55 -6.26
C ARG A 161 0.91 -24.31 -5.38
N PHE A 162 1.39 -23.71 -4.29
CA PHE A 162 2.22 -24.37 -3.28
C PHE A 162 1.44 -25.41 -2.46
N GLY A 163 0.13 -25.25 -2.35
CA GLY A 163 -0.77 -26.06 -1.54
C GLY A 163 -1.15 -25.34 -0.26
N VAL A 164 -2.38 -24.83 -0.21
CA VAL A 164 -2.84 -23.95 0.89
C VAL A 164 -2.79 -24.65 2.25
N ASP A 165 -3.14 -25.94 2.32
CA ASP A 165 -3.07 -26.69 3.57
C ASP A 165 -1.63 -26.86 4.06
N LYS A 166 -0.72 -27.19 3.13
CA LYS A 166 0.71 -27.28 3.39
C LYS A 166 1.29 -25.96 3.88
N PHE A 167 0.94 -24.86 3.22
CA PHE A 167 1.36 -23.51 3.64
C PHE A 167 0.88 -23.19 5.06
N ARG A 168 -0.38 -23.50 5.36
CA ARG A 168 -0.94 -23.28 6.70
C ARG A 168 -0.24 -24.13 7.75
N THR A 169 -0.01 -25.42 7.50
CA THR A 169 0.53 -26.34 8.52
C THR A 169 2.03 -26.23 8.70
N GLU A 170 2.79 -26.04 7.62
CA GLU A 170 4.27 -26.06 7.68
C GLU A 170 4.87 -24.67 7.88
N ILE A 171 4.25 -23.62 7.34
CA ILE A 171 4.79 -22.26 7.39
C ILE A 171 4.11 -21.45 8.49
N ILE A 172 2.78 -21.32 8.46
CA ILE A 172 2.04 -20.48 9.41
C ILE A 172 1.99 -21.13 10.80
N ASN A 173 1.54 -22.37 10.88
CA ASN A 173 1.47 -23.15 12.12
C ASN A 173 2.74 -23.97 12.38
N GLY A 174 3.85 -23.56 11.76
CA GLY A 174 5.14 -24.21 11.87
C GLY A 174 5.76 -24.06 13.26
N TYR A 175 7.05 -24.39 13.35
CA TYR A 175 7.81 -24.31 14.59
C TYR A 175 7.82 -22.89 15.16
N GLY A 176 7.40 -22.71 16.42
CA GLY A 176 7.34 -21.41 17.09
C GLY A 176 6.00 -20.67 16.98
N SER A 177 4.96 -21.31 16.44
CA SER A 177 3.58 -20.77 16.47
C SER A 177 2.92 -21.03 17.83
N ASP A 178 2.66 -19.94 18.56
CA ASP A 178 1.83 -19.88 19.76
C ASP A 178 0.33 -19.96 19.41
N VAL A 179 -0.08 -19.32 18.30
CA VAL A 179 -1.46 -19.28 17.81
C VAL A 179 -1.60 -20.05 16.50
N LYS A 180 -2.32 -21.18 16.56
CA LYS A 180 -2.58 -22.03 15.39
C LYS A 180 -3.80 -21.56 14.61
N ILE A 181 -3.59 -21.27 13.34
CA ILE A 181 -4.62 -20.90 12.38
C ILE A 181 -5.40 -22.14 11.91
N GLY A 182 -6.72 -22.04 11.91
CA GLY A 182 -7.63 -23.12 11.54
C GLY A 182 -7.86 -23.26 10.03
N LYS A 183 -8.67 -24.25 9.64
CA LYS A 183 -9.02 -24.53 8.23
C LYS A 183 -9.74 -23.39 7.51
N TRP A 184 -10.32 -22.44 8.24
CA TRP A 184 -10.95 -21.24 7.67
C TRP A 184 -9.96 -20.45 6.80
N TYR A 185 -8.67 -20.44 7.14
CA TYR A 185 -7.64 -19.78 6.32
C TYR A 185 -7.55 -20.37 4.92
N ASN A 186 -7.70 -21.70 4.80
CA ASN A 186 -7.68 -22.34 3.49
C ASN A 186 -8.81 -21.82 2.62
N TYR A 187 -10.02 -21.77 3.18
CA TYR A 187 -11.19 -21.22 2.48
C TYR A 187 -10.98 -19.75 2.11
N VAL A 188 -10.42 -18.95 3.01
CA VAL A 188 -10.14 -17.53 2.75
C VAL A 188 -9.19 -17.38 1.57
N ILE A 189 -8.05 -18.06 1.57
CA ILE A 189 -7.04 -17.93 0.52
C ILE A 189 -7.45 -18.59 -0.80
N SER A 190 -8.13 -19.74 -0.76
CA SER A 190 -8.44 -20.51 -1.97
C SER A 190 -9.74 -20.13 -2.65
N ILE A 191 -10.68 -19.49 -1.94
CA ILE A 191 -12.01 -19.18 -2.45
C ILE A 191 -12.32 -17.70 -2.29
N LEU A 192 -12.30 -17.19 -1.06
CA LEU A 192 -12.76 -15.82 -0.78
C LEU A 192 -11.88 -14.76 -1.45
N VAL A 193 -10.56 -14.85 -1.30
CA VAL A 193 -9.62 -13.89 -1.90
C VAL A 193 -9.68 -13.90 -3.43
N PRO A 194 -9.64 -15.05 -4.13
CA PRO A 194 -9.82 -15.10 -5.58
C PRO A 194 -11.16 -14.49 -6.04
N ILE A 195 -12.26 -14.77 -5.34
CA ILE A 195 -13.57 -14.18 -5.67
C ILE A 195 -13.52 -12.65 -5.48
N GLN A 196 -12.95 -12.17 -4.37
CA GLN A 196 -12.82 -10.73 -4.13
C GLN A 196 -11.99 -10.05 -5.20
N VAL A 197 -10.86 -10.63 -5.61
CA VAL A 197 -10.03 -10.11 -6.71
C VAL A 197 -10.86 -9.98 -7.99
N ILE A 198 -11.60 -11.03 -8.38
CA ILE A 198 -12.42 -11.01 -9.59
C ILE A 198 -13.49 -9.92 -9.48
N VAL A 199 -14.22 -9.87 -8.36
CA VAL A 199 -15.29 -8.88 -8.15
C VAL A 199 -14.73 -7.45 -8.18
N LEU A 200 -13.62 -7.18 -7.48
CA LEU A 200 -13.03 -5.85 -7.41
C LEU A 200 -12.45 -5.40 -8.76
N ILE A 201 -11.79 -6.30 -9.49
CA ILE A 201 -11.27 -5.97 -10.83
C ILE A 201 -12.42 -5.72 -11.81
N LEU A 202 -13.45 -6.57 -11.82
CA LEU A 202 -14.61 -6.35 -12.69
C LEU A 202 -15.34 -5.06 -12.35
N TRP A 203 -15.57 -4.81 -11.05
CA TRP A 203 -16.20 -3.59 -10.58
C TRP A 203 -15.39 -2.35 -10.98
N TRP A 204 -14.07 -2.39 -10.79
CA TRP A 204 -13.19 -1.30 -11.17
C TRP A 204 -13.17 -1.07 -12.69
N LEU A 205 -13.11 -2.13 -13.51
CA LEU A 205 -13.18 -2.03 -14.97
C LEU A 205 -14.50 -1.45 -15.45
N ILE A 206 -15.63 -1.93 -14.91
CA ILE A 206 -16.97 -1.40 -15.25
C ILE A 206 -17.07 0.07 -14.85
N SER A 207 -16.60 0.41 -13.66
CA SER A 207 -16.53 1.81 -13.20
C SER A 207 -15.65 2.64 -14.12
N SER A 208 -14.53 2.06 -14.60
CA SER A 208 -13.64 2.75 -15.51
C SER A 208 -14.27 3.06 -16.87
N VAL A 209 -15.15 2.20 -17.35
CA VAL A 209 -15.85 2.37 -18.64
C VAL A 209 -17.02 3.36 -18.50
N SER A 210 -17.64 3.45 -17.32
CA SER A 210 -18.82 4.29 -17.13
C SER A 210 -18.50 5.77 -16.98
N TRP A 211 -17.35 6.12 -16.38
CA TRP A 211 -16.95 7.52 -16.13
C TRP A 211 -15.97 8.12 -17.17
N ASP A 212 -15.31 7.31 -18.02
CA ASP A 212 -14.39 7.77 -19.08
C ASP A 212 -14.74 7.08 -20.41
N ALA A 213 -15.20 7.85 -21.41
CA ALA A 213 -15.54 7.35 -22.74
C ALA A 213 -14.31 6.80 -23.48
N GLU A 214 -13.12 7.31 -23.18
CA GLU A 214 -11.84 6.83 -23.71
C GLU A 214 -11.08 6.02 -22.65
N TRP A 215 -11.78 5.22 -21.85
CA TRP A 215 -11.19 4.36 -20.80
C TRP A 215 -10.01 3.50 -21.28
N TRP A 216 -9.90 3.23 -22.59
CA TRP A 216 -8.85 2.44 -23.21
C TRP A 216 -7.60 3.26 -23.57
N ASN A 217 -7.69 4.60 -23.61
CA ASN A 217 -6.59 5.49 -23.97
C ASN A 217 -5.54 5.51 -22.84
N PRO A 218 -4.28 5.09 -23.10
CA PRO A 218 -3.27 4.94 -22.06
C PRO A 218 -2.65 6.25 -21.58
N PHE A 219 -2.98 7.39 -22.21
CA PHE A 219 -2.40 8.69 -21.89
C PHE A 219 -3.25 9.53 -20.94
N HIS A 220 -4.41 9.03 -20.52
CA HIS A 220 -5.23 9.68 -19.50
C HIS A 220 -4.64 9.47 -18.10
N ILE A 221 -4.94 10.41 -17.21
CA ILE A 221 -4.38 10.43 -15.84
C ILE A 221 -4.95 9.28 -15.02
N GLU A 222 -6.27 9.07 -15.05
CA GLU A 222 -6.97 8.13 -14.15
C GLU A 222 -7.99 7.29 -14.93
N ASN A 223 -7.53 6.24 -15.62
CA ASN A 223 -8.43 5.27 -16.26
C ASN A 223 -7.84 3.85 -16.29
N ALA A 224 -8.60 2.90 -16.82
CA ALA A 224 -8.14 1.51 -16.96
C ALA A 224 -7.01 1.37 -17.99
N GLY A 225 -7.05 2.14 -19.08
CA GLY A 225 -6.07 2.10 -20.18
C GLY A 225 -4.65 2.38 -19.71
N THR A 226 -4.45 3.46 -18.93
CA THR A 226 -3.14 3.80 -18.36
C THR A 226 -2.63 2.69 -17.43
N ALA A 227 -3.51 2.16 -16.57
CA ALA A 227 -3.13 1.12 -15.63
C ALA A 227 -2.74 -0.18 -16.34
N ILE A 228 -3.56 -0.64 -17.28
CA ILE A 228 -3.29 -1.85 -18.07
C ILE A 228 -2.00 -1.69 -18.86
N ALA A 229 -1.76 -0.54 -19.49
CA ALA A 229 -0.54 -0.30 -20.26
C ALA A 229 0.72 -0.34 -19.38
N GLN A 230 0.71 0.32 -18.23
CA GLN A 230 1.84 0.33 -17.30
C GLN A 230 2.10 -1.05 -16.68
N TRP A 231 1.04 -1.76 -16.28
CA TRP A 231 1.18 -3.12 -15.77
C TRP A 231 1.68 -4.08 -16.85
N ALA A 232 1.17 -3.99 -18.08
CA ALA A 232 1.63 -4.82 -19.20
C ALA A 232 3.11 -4.59 -19.48
N LEU A 233 3.59 -3.34 -19.45
CA LEU A 233 5.00 -3.01 -19.59
C LEU A 233 5.84 -3.66 -18.49
N VAL A 234 5.41 -3.57 -17.23
CA VAL A 234 6.13 -4.13 -16.08
C VAL A 234 6.14 -5.67 -16.12
N LEU A 235 5.01 -6.29 -16.45
CA LEU A 235 4.90 -7.74 -16.62
C LEU A 235 5.79 -8.23 -17.77
N LEU A 236 5.84 -7.50 -18.89
CA LEU A 236 6.72 -7.81 -20.00
C LEU A 236 8.19 -7.74 -19.58
N ILE A 237 8.59 -6.71 -18.82
CA ILE A 237 9.94 -6.62 -18.25
C ILE A 237 10.22 -7.83 -17.34
N PHE A 238 9.30 -8.20 -16.46
CA PHE A 238 9.49 -9.37 -15.59
C PHE A 238 9.57 -10.68 -16.37
N ILE A 239 8.75 -10.89 -17.40
CA ILE A 239 8.80 -12.08 -18.25
C ILE A 239 10.16 -12.17 -18.96
N LEU A 240 10.65 -11.06 -19.53
CA LEU A 240 11.94 -11.00 -20.21
C LEU A 240 13.11 -11.27 -19.25
N LEU A 241 13.01 -10.78 -18.01
CA LEU A 241 14.04 -10.97 -16.98
C LEU A 241 13.90 -12.28 -16.20
N ASN A 242 12.76 -12.98 -16.32
CA ASN A 242 12.41 -14.12 -15.47
C ASN A 242 13.47 -15.21 -15.48
N LYS A 243 13.97 -15.59 -16.67
CA LYS A 243 15.01 -16.62 -16.79
C LYS A 243 16.27 -16.25 -16.00
N LYS A 244 16.74 -15.02 -16.16
CA LYS A 244 17.94 -14.50 -15.48
C LYS A 244 17.73 -14.31 -13.98
N MET A 245 16.52 -13.91 -13.56
CA MET A 245 16.16 -13.73 -12.16
C MET A 245 16.08 -15.07 -11.43
N SER A 246 15.38 -16.05 -12.02
CA SER A 246 15.24 -17.41 -11.50
C SER A 246 16.59 -18.08 -11.31
N GLU A 247 17.43 -18.10 -12.35
CA GLU A 247 18.77 -18.70 -12.30
C GLU A 247 19.63 -18.13 -11.16
N ARG A 248 19.56 -16.81 -10.91
CA ARG A 248 20.32 -16.18 -9.83
C ARG A 248 19.77 -16.49 -8.45
N ILE A 249 18.45 -16.50 -8.28
CA ILE A 249 17.82 -16.82 -6.99
C ILE A 249 18.13 -18.25 -6.58
N PHE A 250 17.94 -19.22 -7.48
CA PHE A 250 18.20 -20.63 -7.17
C PHE A 250 19.67 -20.91 -6.92
N ARG A 251 20.58 -20.32 -7.71
CA ARG A 251 22.02 -20.48 -7.48
C ARG A 251 22.48 -19.94 -6.13
N ASN A 252 21.97 -18.79 -5.71
CA ASN A 252 22.31 -18.22 -4.40
C ASN A 252 21.60 -18.95 -3.24
N GLY A 253 20.46 -19.60 -3.50
CA GLY A 253 19.72 -20.39 -2.51
C GLY A 253 20.33 -21.76 -2.21
N GLU A 254 21.11 -22.32 -3.15
CA GLU A 254 21.90 -23.55 -2.93
C GLU A 254 23.22 -23.29 -2.16
N GLU A 255 23.67 -22.04 -2.09
CA GLU A 255 24.89 -21.63 -1.35
C GLU A 255 24.62 -21.25 0.13
N LEU A 256 23.36 -21.29 0.60
CA LEU A 256 22.92 -20.94 1.97
C LEU A 256 22.41 -22.15 2.75
#